data_AF-A0A495WEV0-F1
#
_entry.id   AF-A0A495WEV0-F1
#
_cell.length_a   1.000
_cell.length_b   1.000
_cell.length_c   1.000
_cell.angle_alpha   90.00
_cell.angle_beta   90.00
_cell.angle_gamma   90.00
#
_symmetry.space_group_name_H-M   'P 1'
#
loop_
_entity.id
_entity.type
_entity.pdbx_description
1 polymer ?
#
loop_
_entity_poly.entity_id
_entity_poly.type
_entity_poly.pdbx_seq_one_letter_code
_entity_poly.pdbx_strand_id
1 'polypeptide(L)'
;MKKFFYFFSALLVSAGCSNDDDCFNESNPKSSNLTSPELFVTELSTNSPYSGILDIYPCVSGTSTYYGNYRNGQLSPLNPVYTIASGSIQNYIRPLLLPVGTYTLLYWGVASAGADGTYDYPASTEPALVLNEDMSSQYYGLRQYSSDTICYPIYDYVFAVKQVDLGSENIAVALQRKTAGINVTLKNEDSSSLATSIDSVRVYVGNLAEKVNVYNGNYENYTKTVMIPLTISGTQAVNKTAMVLPSDVPPYFRVEIDLKNGETKKYETHLSSILSPGTKLSIIMVSNIIFSETTEGSGFEVSDWTETEETITLPPLS
;
A
#
# COMPACT_ATOMS: atom_id res chain seq x y z
N MET A 1 -47.75 -43.24 12.53
CA MET A 1 -47.19 -44.31 13.38
C MET A 1 -46.15 -43.67 14.30
N LYS A 2 -46.37 -43.77 15.62
CA LYS A 2 -45.51 -43.26 16.70
C LYS A 2 -44.38 -44.25 17.01
N LYS A 3 -43.19 -43.74 17.34
CA LYS A 3 -42.27 -44.21 18.41
C LYS A 3 -41.43 -42.96 18.79
N PHE A 4 -41.67 -42.21 19.86
CA PHE A 4 -41.45 -42.48 21.30
C PHE A 4 -40.38 -43.56 21.56
N PHE A 5 -39.26 -43.20 22.20
CA PHE A 5 -39.05 -43.50 23.62
C PHE A 5 -37.81 -42.74 24.21
N TYR A 6 -38.11 -41.87 25.19
CA TYR A 6 -37.50 -41.62 26.50
C TYR A 6 -36.05 -41.09 26.72
N PHE A 7 -36.06 -39.97 27.46
CA PHE A 7 -35.13 -39.46 28.48
C PHE A 7 -34.38 -40.51 29.30
N PHE A 8 -33.13 -40.20 29.66
CA PHE A 8 -32.66 -40.36 31.04
C PHE A 8 -31.59 -39.30 31.38
N SER A 9 -31.89 -38.51 32.42
CA SER A 9 -30.95 -37.60 33.09
C SER A 9 -30.18 -38.40 34.15
N ALA A 10 -28.88 -38.16 34.27
CA ALA A 10 -28.14 -38.48 35.49
C ALA A 10 -27.10 -37.39 35.73
N LEU A 11 -27.43 -36.48 36.65
CA LEU A 11 -26.43 -35.72 37.39
C LEU A 11 -25.62 -36.71 38.23
N LEU A 12 -24.30 -36.69 38.07
CA LEU A 12 -23.36 -37.23 39.06
C LEU A 12 -22.58 -36.05 39.63
N VAL A 13 -22.91 -35.69 40.87
CA VAL A 13 -22.04 -34.91 41.74
C VAL A 13 -21.32 -35.92 42.63
N SER A 14 -20.01 -36.01 42.47
CA SER A 14 -19.12 -36.54 43.50
C SER A 14 -17.91 -35.61 43.58
N ALA A 15 -17.83 -34.88 44.68
CA ALA A 15 -16.62 -34.22 45.12
C ALA A 15 -15.55 -35.26 45.46
N GLY A 16 -14.29 -34.94 45.14
CA GLY A 16 -13.13 -35.74 45.50
C GLY A 16 -11.86 -35.04 45.04
N CYS A 17 -11.38 -34.09 45.85
CA CYS A 17 -10.01 -33.61 45.74
C CYS A 17 -9.06 -34.70 46.24
N SER A 18 -8.08 -35.08 45.44
CA SER A 18 -6.79 -35.56 45.92
C SER A 18 -5.72 -35.10 44.95
N ASN A 19 -4.66 -34.55 45.52
CA ASN A 19 -3.50 -33.99 44.87
C ASN A 19 -2.71 -35.03 44.06
N ASP A 20 -1.82 -34.45 43.25
CA ASP A 20 -0.64 -35.01 42.59
C ASP A 20 -0.90 -35.59 41.19
N ASP A 21 -0.66 -34.74 40.19
CA ASP A 21 0.29 -35.04 39.12
C ASP A 21 0.73 -33.72 38.46
N ASP A 22 1.89 -33.23 38.90
CA ASP A 22 2.74 -32.32 38.13
C ASP A 22 3.04 -32.97 36.78
N CYS A 23 2.46 -32.49 35.68
CA CYS A 23 3.01 -32.64 34.34
C CYS A 23 2.35 -31.66 33.36
N PHE A 24 3.20 -30.95 32.60
CA PHE A 24 2.91 -29.95 31.56
C PHE A 24 2.61 -28.52 32.03
N ASN A 25 3.60 -27.90 32.67
CA ASN A 25 3.85 -26.47 32.47
C ASN A 25 4.56 -26.27 31.12
N GLU A 26 3.81 -26.19 30.02
CA GLU A 26 4.24 -25.28 28.96
C GLU A 26 3.92 -23.87 29.46
N SER A 27 4.96 -23.20 29.93
CA SER A 27 4.91 -21.84 30.42
C SER A 27 4.51 -20.90 29.29
N ASN A 28 3.21 -20.67 29.11
CA ASN A 28 2.75 -19.40 28.57
C ASN A 28 3.41 -18.31 29.45
N PRO A 29 4.18 -17.36 28.87
CA PRO A 29 4.73 -16.29 29.67
C PRO A 29 3.57 -15.62 30.40
N LYS A 30 3.65 -15.57 31.74
CA LYS A 30 2.70 -14.82 32.55
C LYS A 30 2.63 -13.42 31.95
N SER A 31 1.44 -12.84 31.86
CA SER A 31 1.20 -11.49 31.34
C SER A 31 2.08 -10.41 31.97
N SER A 32 2.74 -10.70 33.10
CA SER A 32 3.72 -9.86 33.79
C SER A 32 5.06 -9.66 33.07
N ASN A 33 5.39 -10.38 32.00
CA ASN A 33 6.71 -10.32 31.34
C ASN A 33 6.67 -9.76 29.90
N LEU A 34 5.58 -9.11 29.51
CA LEU A 34 5.45 -8.48 28.19
C LEU A 34 5.95 -7.03 28.24
N THR A 35 6.67 -6.62 27.20
CA THR A 35 7.17 -5.25 27.04
C THR A 35 6.70 -4.64 25.73
N SER A 36 6.56 -3.31 25.72
CA SER A 36 6.38 -2.48 24.52
C SER A 36 7.52 -1.46 24.49
N PRO A 37 8.32 -1.41 23.42
CA PRO A 37 9.40 -0.42 23.29
C PRO A 37 8.85 0.96 22.90
N GLU A 38 9.67 1.98 23.07
CA GLU A 38 9.46 3.27 22.38
C GLU A 38 9.86 3.16 20.90
N LEU A 39 9.22 3.96 20.04
CA LEU A 39 9.40 3.93 18.59
C LEU A 39 9.58 5.34 18.00
N PHE A 40 10.59 5.48 17.15
CA PHE A 40 10.95 6.68 16.39
C PHE A 40 11.09 6.32 14.91
N VAL A 41 10.46 7.08 14.02
CA VAL A 41 10.32 6.69 12.60
C VAL A 41 10.66 7.85 11.65
N THR A 42 11.46 7.59 10.62
CA THR A 42 11.79 8.56 9.57
C THR A 42 11.63 7.94 8.18
N GLU A 43 11.49 8.76 7.14
CA GLU A 43 11.58 8.31 5.74
C GLU A 43 13.00 8.56 5.19
N LEU A 44 13.61 7.52 4.60
CA LEU A 44 14.97 7.57 4.05
C LEU A 44 15.11 8.49 2.84
N SER A 45 14.15 8.46 1.92
CA SER A 45 14.25 9.19 0.64
C SER A 45 14.12 10.70 0.79
N THR A 46 13.47 11.17 1.86
CA THR A 46 13.22 12.59 2.12
C THR A 46 14.01 13.11 3.32
N ASN A 47 14.69 12.22 4.06
CA ASN A 47 15.26 12.50 5.39
C ASN A 47 14.29 13.23 6.34
N SER A 48 12.98 13.05 6.14
CA SER A 48 11.93 13.77 6.85
C SER A 48 11.24 12.85 7.86
N PRO A 49 10.71 13.40 8.97
CA PRO A 49 9.97 12.61 9.94
C PRO A 49 8.72 11.98 9.29
N TYR A 50 8.53 10.67 9.48
CA TYR A 50 7.42 9.93 8.88
C TYR A 50 6.08 10.33 9.50
N SER A 51 5.02 10.39 8.69
CA SER A 51 3.64 10.50 9.16
C SER A 51 2.77 9.50 8.40
N GLY A 52 1.89 8.78 9.11
CA GLY A 52 1.06 7.74 8.51
C GLY A 52 0.69 6.62 9.48
N ILE A 53 0.12 5.56 8.93
CA ILE A 53 -0.14 4.31 9.66
C ILE A 53 1.10 3.44 9.58
N LEU A 54 1.41 2.69 10.63
CA LEU A 54 2.54 1.77 10.68
C LEU A 54 2.12 0.44 11.27
N ASP A 55 2.19 -0.59 10.45
CA ASP A 55 2.09 -2.00 10.82
C ASP A 55 3.47 -2.56 11.14
N ILE A 56 3.56 -3.38 12.19
CA ILE A 56 4.78 -4.11 12.54
C ILE A 56 4.49 -5.60 12.51
N TYR A 57 5.31 -6.40 11.84
CA TYR A 57 5.21 -7.85 11.83
C TYR A 57 6.40 -8.47 12.56
N PRO A 58 6.20 -8.91 13.82
CA PRO A 58 7.26 -9.58 14.55
C PRO A 58 7.53 -10.98 14.00
N CYS A 59 8.79 -11.25 13.74
CA CYS A 59 9.30 -12.55 13.30
C CYS A 59 10.31 -13.09 14.33
N VAL A 60 10.48 -14.40 14.33
CA VAL A 60 11.55 -15.05 15.10
C VAL A 60 12.90 -14.50 14.65
N SER A 61 13.77 -14.19 15.61
CA SER A 61 15.06 -13.54 15.39
C SER A 61 15.86 -14.16 14.23
N GLY A 62 16.26 -13.33 13.27
CA GLY A 62 17.06 -13.75 12.13
C GLY A 62 16.32 -14.57 11.07
N THR A 63 14.99 -14.69 11.17
CA THR A 63 14.16 -15.48 10.23
C THR A 63 13.00 -14.65 9.69
N SER A 64 12.25 -15.24 8.76
CA SER A 64 10.96 -14.75 8.25
C SER A 64 9.76 -15.43 8.92
N THR A 65 9.96 -16.30 9.89
CA THR A 65 8.87 -17.01 10.58
C THR A 65 8.06 -16.05 11.45
N TYR A 66 6.78 -15.89 11.15
CA TYR A 66 5.91 -14.96 11.86
C TYR A 66 5.69 -15.41 13.30
N TYR A 67 6.06 -14.54 14.24
CA TYR A 67 5.90 -14.82 15.67
C TYR A 67 4.49 -14.46 16.17
N GLY A 68 3.89 -13.39 15.66
CA GLY A 68 2.63 -12.84 16.16
C GLY A 68 2.81 -11.75 17.21
N ASN A 69 1.76 -11.49 17.97
CA ASN A 69 1.75 -10.48 19.04
C ASN A 69 0.84 -10.92 20.19
N TYR A 70 1.14 -10.50 21.42
CA TYR A 70 0.28 -10.78 22.55
C TYR A 70 -0.88 -9.79 22.65
N ARG A 71 -2.07 -10.32 22.95
CA ARG A 71 -3.25 -9.54 23.32
C ARG A 71 -3.95 -10.25 24.47
N ASN A 72 -4.24 -9.53 25.55
CA ASN A 72 -4.87 -10.09 26.74
C ASN A 72 -4.16 -11.34 27.30
N GLY A 73 -2.82 -11.37 27.22
CA GLY A 73 -1.99 -12.49 27.67
C GLY A 73 -1.93 -13.69 26.74
N GLN A 74 -2.59 -13.65 25.57
CA GLN A 74 -2.58 -14.73 24.59
C GLN A 74 -1.81 -14.32 23.33
N LEU A 75 -0.91 -15.18 22.85
CA LEU A 75 -0.25 -15.01 21.55
C LEU A 75 -1.28 -15.20 20.43
N SER A 76 -1.34 -14.26 19.50
CA SER A 76 -2.32 -14.22 18.41
C SER A 76 -1.67 -13.81 17.09
N PRO A 77 -2.21 -14.24 15.93
CA PRO A 77 -1.73 -13.84 14.61
C PRO A 77 -2.21 -12.42 14.26
N LEU A 78 -1.74 -11.43 15.01
CA LEU A 78 -2.13 -10.03 14.89
C LEU A 78 -0.88 -9.15 14.89
N ASN A 79 -0.80 -8.21 13.97
CA ASN A 79 0.32 -7.27 13.84
C ASN A 79 0.07 -6.00 14.66
N PRO A 80 1.02 -5.44 15.42
CA PRO A 80 0.85 -4.10 15.99
C PRO A 80 0.57 -3.03 14.94
N VAL A 81 -0.24 -2.02 15.31
CA VAL A 81 -0.66 -0.94 14.42
C VAL A 81 -0.60 0.39 15.17
N TYR A 82 0.20 1.31 14.64
CA TYR A 82 0.45 2.64 15.19
C TYR A 82 0.04 3.74 14.22
N THR A 83 -0.38 4.88 14.76
CA THR A 83 -0.47 6.14 14.03
C THR A 83 0.73 7.00 14.40
N ILE A 84 1.54 7.33 13.40
CA ILE A 84 2.73 8.15 13.54
C ILE A 84 2.44 9.54 12.97
N ALA A 85 2.86 10.58 13.68
CA ALA A 85 2.93 11.94 13.15
C ALA A 85 4.28 12.55 13.50
N SER A 86 4.92 13.14 12.50
CA SER A 86 6.23 13.77 12.62
C SER A 86 7.27 12.87 13.31
N GLY A 87 7.27 11.59 12.95
CA GLY A 87 8.19 10.56 13.42
C GLY A 87 7.94 10.02 14.83
N SER A 88 6.90 10.50 15.52
CA SER A 88 6.52 10.06 16.87
C SER A 88 5.16 9.35 16.88
N ILE A 89 5.02 8.34 17.75
CA ILE A 89 3.72 7.70 17.99
C ILE A 89 2.74 8.73 18.55
N GLN A 90 1.59 8.86 17.90
CA GLN A 90 0.46 9.66 18.40
C GLN A 90 -0.60 8.79 19.07
N ASN A 91 -0.89 7.64 18.47
CA ASN A 91 -1.86 6.68 18.97
C ASN A 91 -1.51 5.26 18.47
N TYR A 92 -2.18 4.25 19.02
CA TYR A 92 -2.11 2.88 18.55
C TYR A 92 -3.49 2.23 18.57
N ILE A 93 -3.76 1.38 17.57
CA ILE A 93 -4.90 0.47 17.62
C ILE A 93 -4.51 -0.78 18.41
N ARG A 94 -3.25 -1.20 18.26
CA ARG A 94 -2.69 -2.37 18.94
C ARG A 94 -1.19 -2.16 19.16
N PRO A 95 -0.71 -2.12 20.41
CA PRO A 95 0.71 -1.97 20.66
C PRO A 95 1.45 -3.29 20.42
N LEU A 96 2.75 -3.19 20.16
CA LEU A 96 3.71 -4.28 20.19
C LEU A 96 3.86 -4.75 21.63
N LEU A 97 3.46 -5.99 21.89
CA LEU A 97 3.52 -6.62 23.19
C LEU A 97 4.13 -8.00 23.01
N LEU A 98 5.41 -8.10 23.38
CA LEU A 98 6.19 -9.33 23.26
C LEU A 98 7.00 -9.56 24.54
N PRO A 99 7.37 -10.81 24.84
CA PRO A 99 8.38 -11.10 25.86
C PRO A 99 9.71 -10.42 25.52
N VAL A 100 10.48 -10.07 26.55
CA VAL A 100 11.86 -9.58 26.40
C VAL A 100 12.68 -10.59 25.58
N GLY A 101 13.44 -10.09 24.61
CA GLY A 101 14.28 -10.89 23.74
C GLY A 101 14.50 -10.27 22.35
N THR A 102 15.28 -10.95 21.53
CA THR A 102 15.60 -10.48 20.18
C THR A 102 14.57 -10.94 19.15
N TYR A 103 14.14 -10.03 18.27
CA TYR A 103 13.18 -10.30 17.19
C TYR A 103 13.64 -9.64 15.89
N THR A 104 13.19 -10.19 14.76
CA THR A 104 13.24 -9.48 13.47
C THR A 104 11.88 -8.80 13.28
N LEU A 105 11.87 -7.47 13.20
CA LEU A 105 10.66 -6.69 13.02
C LEU A 105 10.59 -6.18 11.58
N LEU A 106 9.49 -6.49 10.89
CA LEU A 106 9.17 -5.94 9.58
C LEU A 106 8.23 -4.75 9.76
N TYR A 107 8.60 -3.60 9.22
CA TYR A 107 7.83 -2.37 9.35
C TYR A 107 7.21 -2.06 8.00
N TRP A 108 5.89 -1.96 7.95
CA TRP A 108 5.15 -1.56 6.76
C TRP A 108 4.28 -0.36 7.09
N GLY A 109 4.52 0.75 6.42
CA GLY A 109 3.77 1.97 6.62
C GLY A 109 2.91 2.31 5.41
N VAL A 110 1.78 2.96 5.66
CA VAL A 110 1.02 3.71 4.66
C VAL A 110 1.22 5.19 4.97
N ALA A 111 2.04 5.86 4.16
CA ALA A 111 2.36 7.26 4.36
C ALA A 111 1.11 8.13 4.21
N SER A 112 1.00 9.16 5.05
CA SER A 112 -0.05 10.16 4.91
C SER A 112 0.14 10.94 3.61
N ALA A 113 -0.97 11.24 2.93
CA ALA A 113 -0.93 12.10 1.77
C ALA A 113 -0.32 13.48 2.11
N GLY A 114 0.56 13.98 1.24
CA GLY A 114 1.00 15.38 1.27
C GLY A 114 -0.13 16.35 0.91
N ALA A 115 0.19 17.64 0.78
CA ALA A 115 -0.80 18.70 0.51
C ALA A 115 -1.65 18.45 -0.76
N ASP A 116 -1.09 17.77 -1.76
CA ASP A 116 -1.75 17.45 -3.04
C ASP A 116 -2.78 16.31 -2.93
N GLY A 117 -2.84 15.62 -1.78
CA GLY A 117 -3.67 14.44 -1.60
C GLY A 117 -3.16 13.20 -2.36
N THR A 118 -3.75 12.06 -2.04
CA THR A 118 -3.57 10.80 -2.78
C THR A 118 -4.89 10.37 -3.41
N TYR A 119 -4.83 9.45 -4.36
CA TYR A 119 -6.03 8.81 -4.92
C TYR A 119 -6.98 8.35 -3.80
N ASP A 120 -8.28 8.57 -4.00
CA ASP A 120 -9.28 8.43 -2.92
C ASP A 120 -9.69 6.98 -2.66
N TYR A 121 -9.48 6.08 -3.64
CA TYR A 121 -9.94 4.70 -3.58
C TYR A 121 -8.84 3.66 -3.85
N PRO A 122 -7.66 3.76 -3.20
CA PRO A 122 -6.61 2.78 -3.39
C PRO A 122 -7.07 1.41 -2.89
N ALA A 123 -6.54 0.35 -3.48
CA ALA A 123 -6.83 -1.00 -3.04
C ALA A 123 -5.66 -1.96 -3.27
N SER A 124 -5.38 -2.77 -2.26
CA SER A 124 -4.35 -3.80 -2.29
C SER A 124 -4.91 -5.16 -1.85
N THR A 125 -4.20 -6.22 -2.21
CA THR A 125 -4.24 -7.47 -1.46
C THR A 125 -3.28 -7.37 -0.29
N GLU A 126 -3.65 -7.98 0.83
CA GLU A 126 -2.88 -7.91 2.09
C GLU A 126 -2.31 -9.29 2.46
N PRO A 127 -1.21 -9.33 3.23
CA PRO A 127 -0.66 -10.58 3.72
C PRO A 127 -1.62 -11.30 4.67
N ALA A 128 -1.66 -12.63 4.59
CA ALA A 128 -2.40 -13.46 5.54
C ALA A 128 -1.52 -13.77 6.75
N LEU A 129 -1.98 -13.39 7.95
CA LEU A 129 -1.23 -13.60 9.18
C LEU A 129 -1.60 -14.92 9.83
N VAL A 130 -0.62 -15.81 9.95
CA VAL A 130 -0.74 -17.11 10.61
C VAL A 130 0.52 -17.37 11.42
N LEU A 131 0.37 -17.78 12.67
CA LEU A 131 1.51 -18.04 13.56
C LEU A 131 2.42 -19.11 12.97
N ASN A 132 3.72 -18.91 13.09
CA ASN A 132 4.78 -19.81 12.62
C ASN A 132 4.84 -20.04 11.10
N GLU A 133 4.07 -19.28 10.30
CA GLU A 133 4.19 -19.30 8.85
C GLU A 133 5.31 -18.39 8.35
N ASP A 134 5.79 -18.65 7.14
CA ASP A 134 6.88 -17.92 6.52
C ASP A 134 6.39 -16.61 5.87
N MET A 135 6.77 -15.45 6.44
CA MET A 135 6.46 -14.12 5.89
C MET A 135 7.12 -13.86 4.54
N SER A 136 8.15 -14.64 4.15
CA SER A 136 8.74 -14.56 2.82
C SER A 136 7.81 -15.09 1.72
N SER A 137 6.74 -15.79 2.09
CA SER A 137 5.67 -16.21 1.19
C SER A 137 4.51 -15.21 1.10
N GLN A 138 4.55 -14.13 1.87
CA GLN A 138 3.48 -13.15 1.99
C GLN A 138 3.78 -11.87 1.19
N TYR A 139 2.73 -11.24 0.66
CA TYR A 139 2.85 -10.09 -0.24
C TYR A 139 1.76 -9.06 0.02
N TYR A 140 2.09 -7.79 -0.20
CA TYR A 140 1.10 -6.81 -0.64
C TYR A 140 1.04 -6.82 -2.16
N GLY A 141 -0.15 -6.77 -2.73
CA GLY A 141 -0.33 -6.85 -4.19
C GLY A 141 -1.31 -5.82 -4.74
N LEU A 142 -1.21 -5.56 -6.03
CA LEU A 142 -2.20 -4.81 -6.77
C LEU A 142 -3.53 -5.58 -6.79
N ARG A 143 -4.62 -4.92 -6.39
CA ARG A 143 -5.94 -5.52 -6.45
C ARG A 143 -6.56 -5.33 -7.83
N GLN A 144 -7.04 -6.41 -8.44
CA GLN A 144 -7.76 -6.37 -9.71
C GLN A 144 -9.22 -5.93 -9.54
N TYR A 145 -9.75 -5.27 -10.57
CA TYR A 145 -11.19 -5.09 -10.74
C TYR A 145 -11.85 -6.46 -11.02
N SER A 146 -13.04 -6.70 -10.48
CA SER A 146 -13.66 -8.04 -10.43
C SER A 146 -13.95 -8.71 -11.78
N SER A 147 -13.82 -8.01 -12.91
CA SER A 147 -14.14 -8.52 -14.25
C SER A 147 -13.03 -8.26 -15.29
N ASP A 148 -11.84 -7.86 -14.85
CA ASP A 148 -10.77 -7.41 -15.76
C ASP A 148 -9.38 -7.76 -15.19
N THR A 149 -8.38 -7.70 -16.06
CA THR A 149 -6.95 -7.80 -15.72
C THR A 149 -6.38 -6.49 -15.14
N ILE A 150 -7.15 -5.40 -15.22
CA ILE A 150 -6.80 -4.06 -14.73
C ILE A 150 -6.87 -4.00 -13.20
N CYS A 151 -5.95 -3.21 -12.62
CA CYS A 151 -5.81 -3.01 -11.18
C CYS A 151 -6.18 -1.59 -10.73
N TYR A 152 -6.56 -1.47 -9.46
CA TYR A 152 -6.67 -0.18 -8.77
C TYR A 152 -5.28 0.39 -8.46
N PRO A 153 -5.15 1.73 -8.30
CA PRO A 153 -4.00 2.31 -7.60
C PRO A 153 -3.84 1.72 -6.20
N ILE A 154 -2.61 1.71 -5.70
CA ILE A 154 -2.26 1.12 -4.40
C ILE A 154 -2.04 2.21 -3.33
N TYR A 155 -1.84 1.82 -2.07
CA TYR A 155 -1.45 2.73 -0.99
C TYR A 155 0.01 3.17 -1.12
N ASP A 156 0.39 4.33 -0.57
CA ASP A 156 1.79 4.79 -0.53
C ASP A 156 2.59 3.99 0.52
N TYR A 157 3.09 2.82 0.11
CA TYR A 157 3.77 1.90 1.01
C TYR A 157 5.22 2.32 1.26
N VAL A 158 5.63 2.23 2.53
CA VAL A 158 7.02 2.36 2.97
C VAL A 158 7.40 1.11 3.77
N PHE A 159 8.67 0.72 3.73
CA PHE A 159 9.14 -0.54 4.30
C PHE A 159 10.51 -0.42 4.98
N ALA A 160 10.70 -1.17 6.06
CA ALA A 160 12.01 -1.50 6.59
C ALA A 160 11.99 -2.87 7.30
N VAL A 161 13.19 -3.43 7.50
CA VAL A 161 13.41 -4.58 8.37
C VAL A 161 14.52 -4.24 9.37
N LYS A 162 14.32 -4.60 10.63
CA LYS A 162 15.32 -4.40 11.68
C LYS A 162 15.30 -5.55 12.68
N GLN A 163 16.47 -6.03 13.07
CA GLN A 163 16.62 -6.88 14.24
C GLN A 163 16.69 -6.01 15.50
N VAL A 164 15.93 -6.34 16.53
CA VAL A 164 15.77 -5.52 17.74
C VAL A 164 15.83 -6.41 18.98
N ASP A 165 16.57 -5.98 20.00
CA ASP A 165 16.51 -6.56 21.35
C ASP A 165 15.46 -5.83 22.21
N LEU A 166 14.28 -6.45 22.32
CA LEU A 166 13.17 -5.90 23.08
C LEU A 166 13.44 -6.05 24.58
N GLY A 167 13.65 -4.93 25.26
CA GLY A 167 13.95 -4.86 26.70
C GLY A 167 15.19 -4.03 27.03
N SER A 168 16.04 -3.78 26.03
CA SER A 168 17.29 -3.03 26.17
C SER A 168 17.35 -1.78 25.27
N GLU A 169 16.60 -1.77 24.15
CA GLU A 169 16.69 -0.72 23.14
C GLU A 169 15.36 0.00 22.86
N ASN A 170 15.46 1.32 22.61
CA ASN A 170 14.44 2.08 21.90
C ASN A 170 14.55 1.82 20.40
N ILE A 171 13.43 1.73 19.70
CA ILE A 171 13.43 1.43 18.26
C ILE A 171 13.46 2.74 17.47
N ALA A 172 14.56 2.99 16.77
CA ALA A 172 14.59 3.93 15.65
C ALA A 172 14.63 3.17 14.31
N VAL A 173 13.75 3.52 13.38
CA VAL A 173 13.68 2.88 12.05
C VAL A 173 13.52 3.94 10.96
N ALA A 174 14.26 3.75 9.86
CA ALA A 174 14.18 4.58 8.68
C ALA A 174 13.52 3.78 7.55
N LEU A 175 12.38 4.24 7.07
CA LEU A 175 11.53 3.53 6.11
C LEU A 175 11.88 3.95 4.68
N GLN A 176 11.89 2.97 3.77
CA GLN A 176 12.09 3.19 2.34
C GLN A 176 10.76 3.11 1.60
N ARG A 177 10.42 4.12 0.80
CA ARG A 177 9.22 4.08 -0.05
C ARG A 177 9.31 2.96 -1.07
N LYS A 178 8.21 2.21 -1.22
CA LYS A 178 8.08 1.03 -2.08
C LYS A 178 7.17 1.24 -3.28
N THR A 179 6.61 2.42 -3.41
CA THR A 179 5.69 2.83 -4.48
C THR A 179 6.25 4.00 -5.28
N ALA A 180 5.75 4.15 -6.50
CA ALA A 180 5.97 5.33 -7.33
C ALA A 180 4.66 6.12 -7.43
N GLY A 181 4.75 7.45 -7.45
CA GLY A 181 3.61 8.34 -7.63
C GLY A 181 3.43 8.74 -9.09
N ILE A 182 2.18 8.84 -9.53
CA ILE A 182 1.81 9.31 -10.87
C ILE A 182 0.78 10.42 -10.76
N ASN A 183 1.13 11.56 -11.35
CA ASN A 183 0.22 12.66 -11.65
C ASN A 183 0.06 12.75 -13.16
N VAL A 184 -1.18 12.90 -13.61
CA VAL A 184 -1.51 13.06 -15.01
C VAL A 184 -2.42 14.26 -15.17
N THR A 185 -2.06 15.12 -16.10
CA THR A 185 -2.83 16.30 -16.49
C THR A 185 -3.11 16.22 -17.98
N LEU A 186 -4.39 16.18 -18.36
CA LEU A 186 -4.84 16.45 -19.72
C LEU A 186 -5.23 17.92 -19.84
N LYS A 187 -4.67 18.62 -20.83
CA LYS A 187 -5.05 19.99 -21.17
C LYS A 187 -4.97 20.22 -22.68
N ASN A 188 -5.67 21.24 -23.16
CA ASN A 188 -5.43 21.75 -24.51
C ASN A 188 -4.11 22.53 -24.56
N GLU A 189 -3.46 22.56 -25.73
CA GLU A 189 -2.21 23.29 -25.96
C GLU A 189 -2.33 24.78 -25.63
N ASP A 190 -3.45 25.40 -26.03
CA ASP A 190 -3.78 26.81 -25.78
C ASP A 190 -4.33 27.08 -24.38
N SER A 191 -4.36 26.08 -23.49
CA SER A 191 -4.96 26.14 -22.15
C SER A 191 -6.46 26.48 -22.12
N SER A 192 -7.15 26.34 -23.25
CA SER A 192 -8.60 26.51 -23.33
C SER A 192 -9.36 25.40 -22.60
N SER A 193 -10.68 25.59 -22.45
CA SER A 193 -11.57 24.58 -21.86
C SER A 193 -11.54 23.27 -22.65
N LEU A 194 -11.48 22.15 -21.94
CA LEU A 194 -11.64 20.83 -22.57
C LEU A 194 -13.01 20.73 -23.25
N ALA A 195 -13.07 19.97 -24.35
CA ALA A 195 -14.28 19.84 -25.15
C ALA A 195 -15.44 19.27 -24.29
N THR A 196 -16.60 19.94 -24.34
CA THR A 196 -17.79 19.53 -23.57
C THR A 196 -18.41 18.21 -24.02
N SER A 197 -17.96 17.69 -25.17
CA SER A 197 -18.28 16.37 -25.69
C SER A 197 -17.59 15.23 -24.93
N ILE A 198 -16.53 15.51 -24.17
CA ILE A 198 -15.86 14.52 -23.32
C ILE A 198 -16.79 14.17 -22.17
N ASP A 199 -16.99 12.87 -21.97
CA ASP A 199 -17.72 12.31 -20.83
C ASP A 199 -16.77 11.91 -19.72
N SER A 200 -15.74 11.11 -20.03
CA SER A 200 -14.73 10.70 -19.06
C SER A 200 -13.35 10.51 -19.69
N VAL A 201 -12.32 10.58 -18.85
CA VAL A 201 -10.93 10.32 -19.25
C VAL A 201 -10.32 9.33 -18.27
N ARG A 202 -9.71 8.27 -18.81
CA ARG A 202 -9.00 7.24 -18.03
C ARG A 202 -7.62 7.05 -18.62
N VAL A 203 -6.63 6.87 -17.75
CA VAL A 203 -5.29 6.47 -18.16
C VAL A 203 -4.93 5.13 -17.57
N TYR A 204 -4.10 4.38 -18.30
CA TYR A 204 -3.68 3.04 -17.97
C TYR A 204 -2.16 3.00 -18.01
N VAL A 205 -1.56 2.55 -16.92
CA VAL A 205 -0.10 2.44 -16.77
C VAL A 205 0.24 0.96 -16.57
N GLY A 206 0.96 0.38 -17.53
CA GLY A 206 1.27 -1.05 -17.61
C GLY A 206 2.72 -1.39 -17.28
N ASN A 207 3.07 -2.68 -17.39
CA ASN A 207 4.39 -3.23 -17.03
C ASN A 207 4.79 -2.96 -15.57
N LEU A 208 3.78 -2.91 -14.68
CA LEU A 208 3.98 -2.70 -13.25
C LEU A 208 4.13 -4.04 -12.56
N ALA A 209 4.96 -4.07 -11.51
CA ALA A 209 5.02 -5.21 -10.60
C ALA A 209 3.62 -5.55 -10.07
N GLU A 210 3.33 -6.83 -9.95
CA GLU A 210 2.08 -7.33 -9.39
C GLU A 210 2.03 -7.16 -7.88
N LYS A 211 3.16 -7.37 -7.22
CA LYS A 211 3.23 -7.50 -5.77
C LYS A 211 4.62 -7.20 -5.23
N VAL A 212 4.67 -6.88 -3.93
CA VAL A 212 5.87 -6.64 -3.15
C VAL A 212 5.88 -7.56 -1.92
N ASN A 213 7.00 -8.24 -1.70
CA ASN A 213 7.19 -9.23 -0.65
C ASN A 213 7.29 -8.57 0.74
N VAL A 214 6.57 -9.09 1.72
CA VAL A 214 6.47 -8.47 3.06
C VAL A 214 7.77 -8.60 3.87
N TYR A 215 8.57 -9.64 3.62
CA TYR A 215 9.80 -9.90 4.37
C TYR A 215 11.01 -9.11 3.86
N ASN A 216 11.19 -9.03 2.54
CA ASN A 216 12.38 -8.41 1.95
C ASN A 216 12.10 -7.15 1.12
N GLY A 217 10.83 -6.83 0.85
CA GLY A 217 10.43 -5.66 0.08
C GLY A 217 10.83 -5.74 -1.41
N ASN A 218 11.04 -6.94 -1.95
CA ASN A 218 11.30 -7.19 -3.37
C ASN A 218 9.99 -7.29 -4.16
N TYR A 219 10.04 -6.90 -5.43
CA TYR A 219 8.89 -6.90 -6.33
C TYR A 219 8.88 -8.14 -7.22
N GLU A 220 7.70 -8.55 -7.67
CA GLU A 220 7.52 -9.71 -8.56
C GLU A 220 6.48 -9.44 -9.66
N ASN A 221 6.66 -10.14 -10.79
CA ASN A 221 5.74 -10.20 -11.93
C ASN A 221 5.35 -8.83 -12.51
N TYR A 222 6.23 -8.23 -13.32
CA TYR A 222 6.06 -6.91 -13.93
C TYR A 222 5.12 -6.91 -15.15
N THR A 223 3.86 -7.30 -14.94
CA THR A 223 2.89 -7.48 -16.04
C THR A 223 1.56 -6.80 -15.80
N LYS A 224 1.37 -6.11 -14.66
CA LYS A 224 0.08 -5.52 -14.31
C LYS A 224 -0.09 -4.14 -14.90
N THR A 225 -1.36 -3.77 -15.05
CA THR A 225 -1.78 -2.46 -15.53
C THR A 225 -2.73 -1.83 -14.52
N VAL A 226 -2.42 -0.61 -14.08
CA VAL A 226 -3.27 0.18 -13.19
C VAL A 226 -4.06 1.19 -14.02
N MET A 227 -5.35 1.32 -13.74
CA MET A 227 -6.19 2.38 -14.32
C MET A 227 -6.37 3.54 -13.33
N ILE A 228 -6.19 4.76 -13.83
CA ILE A 228 -6.31 5.99 -13.06
C ILE A 228 -7.38 6.85 -13.76
N PRO A 229 -8.54 7.08 -13.13
CA PRO A 229 -9.54 8.00 -13.67
C PRO A 229 -9.10 9.45 -13.44
N LEU A 230 -9.34 10.31 -14.42
CA LEU A 230 -9.11 11.75 -14.28
C LEU A 230 -10.42 12.47 -13.96
N THR A 231 -10.33 13.51 -13.13
CA THR A 231 -11.42 14.43 -12.81
C THR A 231 -11.32 15.65 -13.73
N ILE A 232 -12.37 15.89 -14.51
CA ILE A 232 -12.45 17.05 -15.41
C ILE A 232 -12.84 18.29 -14.59
N SER A 233 -12.03 19.34 -14.65
CA SER A 233 -12.25 20.62 -13.98
C SER A 233 -11.95 21.79 -14.93
N GLY A 234 -12.96 22.20 -15.69
CA GLY A 234 -12.86 23.37 -16.58
C GLY A 234 -11.87 23.17 -17.74
N THR A 235 -10.64 23.65 -17.56
CA THR A 235 -9.57 23.64 -18.59
C THR A 235 -8.71 22.39 -18.57
N GLN A 236 -8.83 21.54 -17.56
CA GLN A 236 -7.97 20.37 -17.42
C GLN A 236 -8.74 19.15 -16.93
N ALA A 237 -8.17 17.97 -17.15
CA ALA A 237 -8.54 16.76 -16.44
C ALA A 237 -7.33 16.25 -15.67
N VAL A 238 -7.45 16.06 -14.36
CA VAL A 238 -6.34 15.75 -13.47
C VAL A 238 -6.70 14.62 -12.51
N ASN A 239 -5.70 13.91 -11.99
CA ASN A 239 -5.88 13.03 -10.83
C ASN A 239 -5.19 13.60 -9.58
N LYS A 240 -5.70 13.22 -8.41
CA LYS A 240 -4.87 13.19 -7.20
C LYS A 240 -3.80 12.12 -7.36
N THR A 241 -2.63 12.31 -6.75
CA THR A 241 -1.48 11.41 -6.90
C THR A 241 -1.88 9.94 -6.70
N ALA A 242 -1.77 9.17 -7.78
CA ALA A 242 -2.04 7.75 -7.77
C ALA A 242 -0.73 7.01 -7.50
N MET A 243 -0.72 6.13 -6.51
CA MET A 243 0.45 5.29 -6.25
C MET A 243 0.33 3.99 -7.04
N VAL A 244 1.46 3.54 -7.56
CA VAL A 244 1.62 2.27 -8.25
C VAL A 244 2.83 1.52 -7.73
N LEU A 245 2.88 0.21 -7.97
CA LEU A 245 4.12 -0.55 -7.81
C LEU A 245 5.08 -0.21 -8.97
N PRO A 246 6.41 -0.31 -8.75
CA PRO A 246 7.42 0.03 -9.76
C PRO A 246 7.32 -0.75 -11.07
N SER A 247 7.97 -0.24 -12.11
CA SER A 247 8.20 -0.96 -13.37
C SER A 247 9.67 -1.35 -13.54
N ASP A 248 9.94 -2.40 -14.30
CA ASP A 248 11.28 -2.86 -14.67
C ASP A 248 11.71 -2.41 -16.08
N VAL A 249 10.72 -2.04 -16.90
CA VAL A 249 10.88 -1.39 -18.21
C VAL A 249 10.06 -0.10 -18.24
N PRO A 250 10.32 0.80 -19.21
CA PRO A 250 9.47 1.98 -19.35
C PRO A 250 8.00 1.55 -19.51
N PRO A 251 7.08 2.06 -18.65
CA PRO A 251 5.70 1.60 -18.62
C PRO A 251 5.00 1.77 -19.97
N TYR A 252 4.19 0.79 -20.33
CA TYR A 252 3.13 1.01 -21.31
C TYR A 252 2.18 2.08 -20.77
N PHE A 253 1.77 3.02 -21.62
CA PHE A 253 0.85 4.08 -21.25
C PHE A 253 -0.27 4.16 -22.27
N ARG A 254 -1.52 4.12 -21.81
CA ARG A 254 -2.69 4.29 -22.64
C ARG A 254 -3.63 5.33 -22.06
N VAL A 255 -4.23 6.10 -22.95
CA VAL A 255 -5.32 7.03 -22.64
C VAL A 255 -6.57 6.56 -23.35
N GLU A 256 -7.69 6.57 -22.64
CA GLU A 256 -9.03 6.40 -23.20
C GLU A 256 -9.88 7.61 -22.82
N ILE A 257 -10.50 8.20 -23.84
CA ILE A 257 -11.41 9.34 -23.72
C ILE A 257 -12.77 8.88 -24.23
N ASP A 258 -13.72 8.72 -23.31
CA ASP A 258 -15.10 8.42 -23.67
C ASP A 258 -15.83 9.74 -23.98
N LEU A 259 -16.53 9.77 -25.11
CA LEU A 259 -17.35 10.88 -25.54
C LEU A 259 -18.82 10.62 -25.20
N LYS A 260 -19.58 11.70 -24.98
CA LYS A 260 -21.02 11.64 -24.65
C LYS A 260 -21.90 11.01 -25.73
N ASN A 261 -21.39 10.90 -26.96
CA ASN A 261 -22.07 10.21 -28.06
C ASN A 261 -21.87 8.67 -28.01
N GLY A 262 -21.12 8.15 -27.04
CA GLY A 262 -20.83 6.73 -26.85
C GLY A 262 -19.55 6.24 -27.55
N GLU A 263 -18.80 7.11 -28.22
CA GLU A 263 -17.53 6.76 -28.84
C GLU A 263 -16.36 6.83 -27.83
N THR A 264 -15.42 5.89 -27.91
CA THR A 264 -14.17 5.92 -27.14
C THR A 264 -12.99 6.20 -28.07
N LYS A 265 -12.27 7.29 -27.82
CA LYS A 265 -10.98 7.57 -28.46
C LYS A 265 -9.86 7.00 -27.61
N LYS A 266 -8.86 6.42 -28.27
CA LYS A 266 -7.78 5.69 -27.60
C LYS A 266 -6.42 6.09 -28.17
N TYR A 267 -5.45 6.29 -27.28
CA TYR A 267 -4.05 6.53 -27.60
C TYR A 267 -3.15 5.65 -26.76
N GLU A 268 -2.09 5.10 -27.36
CA GLU A 268 -1.14 4.20 -26.70
C GLU A 268 0.30 4.62 -27.01
N THR A 269 1.16 4.57 -26.01
CA THR A 269 2.60 4.84 -26.12
C THR A 269 3.34 4.10 -25.00
N HIS A 270 4.65 4.34 -24.87
CA HIS A 270 5.43 4.01 -23.68
C HIS A 270 5.98 5.30 -23.08
N LEU A 271 6.12 5.31 -21.76
CA LEU A 271 6.84 6.38 -21.07
C LEU A 271 8.35 6.28 -21.37
N SER A 272 9.08 7.34 -21.11
CA SER A 272 10.51 7.44 -21.43
C SER A 272 11.42 6.76 -20.41
N SER A 273 10.95 6.59 -19.17
CA SER A 273 11.74 6.06 -18.06
C SER A 273 10.94 5.07 -17.23
N ILE A 274 11.67 4.22 -16.49
CA ILE A 274 11.05 3.28 -15.54
C ILE A 274 10.47 4.04 -14.35
N LEU A 275 9.38 3.52 -13.77
CA LEU A 275 8.85 4.03 -12.51
C LEU A 275 9.62 3.41 -11.36
N SER A 276 10.43 4.23 -10.68
CA SER A 276 11.26 3.78 -9.56
C SER A 276 10.57 4.03 -8.22
N PRO A 277 10.77 3.17 -7.21
CA PRO A 277 10.28 3.42 -5.85
C PRO A 277 10.75 4.78 -5.34
N GLY A 278 9.87 5.54 -4.70
CA GLY A 278 10.20 6.85 -4.15
C GLY A 278 10.21 8.01 -5.15
N THR A 279 9.93 7.74 -6.43
CA THR A 279 9.80 8.78 -7.46
C THR A 279 8.34 9.18 -7.67
N LYS A 280 8.14 10.41 -8.15
CA LYS A 280 6.84 10.92 -8.61
C LYS A 280 7.02 11.41 -10.05
N LEU A 281 6.23 10.88 -10.96
CA LEU A 281 6.22 11.26 -12.38
C LEU A 281 4.98 12.11 -12.67
N SER A 282 5.21 13.29 -13.24
CA SER A 282 4.16 14.17 -13.74
C SER A 282 4.07 14.03 -15.27
N ILE A 283 2.93 13.52 -15.76
CA ILE A 283 2.64 13.34 -17.18
C ILE A 283 1.71 14.44 -17.63
N ILE A 284 2.19 15.29 -18.54
CA ILE A 284 1.36 16.32 -19.16
C ILE A 284 0.97 15.85 -20.55
N MET A 285 -0.32 15.52 -20.70
CA MET A 285 -0.92 15.19 -21.97
C MET A 285 -1.46 16.46 -22.60
N VAL A 286 -0.86 16.84 -23.72
CA VAL A 286 -1.32 17.99 -24.51
C VAL A 286 -2.16 17.48 -25.66
N SER A 287 -3.41 17.91 -25.66
CA SER A 287 -4.34 17.71 -26.75
C SER A 287 -4.15 18.83 -27.77
N ASN A 288 -3.71 18.47 -28.98
CA ASN A 288 -3.65 19.40 -30.12
C ASN A 288 -5.03 19.61 -30.75
N ILE A 289 -6.13 19.49 -29.99
CA ILE A 289 -7.45 19.82 -30.50
C ILE A 289 -7.55 21.34 -30.58
N ILE A 290 -7.05 21.84 -31.68
CA ILE A 290 -7.51 23.07 -32.28
C ILE A 290 -8.70 22.68 -33.16
N PHE A 291 -9.88 23.22 -32.90
CA PHE A 291 -10.70 23.63 -34.04
C PHE A 291 -9.92 24.81 -34.66
N SER A 292 -9.00 24.48 -35.58
CA SER A 292 -8.08 25.31 -36.39
C SER A 292 -6.99 26.18 -35.71
N GLU A 293 -5.74 25.79 -36.01
CA GLU A 293 -4.48 26.55 -36.16
C GLU A 293 -3.61 26.99 -34.96
N THR A 294 -2.43 26.33 -34.89
CA THR A 294 -1.06 26.69 -34.44
C THR A 294 -0.85 27.62 -33.24
N THR A 295 0.06 27.29 -32.31
CA THR A 295 1.52 27.63 -32.33
C THR A 295 2.21 27.16 -31.02
N GLU A 296 3.47 26.73 -31.15
CA GLU A 296 4.43 26.28 -30.13
C GLU A 296 4.65 27.24 -28.94
N GLY A 297 4.94 26.72 -27.74
CA GLY A 297 5.51 27.52 -26.64
C GLY A 297 5.68 26.82 -25.29
N SER A 298 6.93 26.72 -24.83
CA SER A 298 7.45 26.03 -23.64
C SER A 298 7.34 26.78 -22.30
N GLY A 299 7.31 26.03 -21.19
CA GLY A 299 7.98 26.41 -19.92
C GLY A 299 7.28 25.99 -18.63
N PHE A 300 7.99 25.31 -17.72
CA PHE A 300 7.65 25.19 -16.29
C PHE A 300 8.92 25.06 -15.42
N GLU A 301 8.87 25.66 -14.22
CA GLU A 301 9.58 25.23 -13.01
C GLU A 301 8.59 25.37 -11.84
N VAL A 302 8.60 24.43 -10.88
CA VAL A 302 8.60 24.61 -9.41
C VAL A 302 8.85 23.23 -8.76
N SER A 303 9.67 23.17 -7.70
CA SER A 303 10.20 21.97 -7.02
C SER A 303 9.53 21.62 -5.68
N ASP A 304 9.30 20.33 -5.40
CA ASP A 304 9.95 19.53 -4.31
C ASP A 304 9.50 18.04 -4.30
N TRP A 305 10.24 17.21 -5.04
CA TRP A 305 10.41 15.72 -5.08
C TRP A 305 11.62 15.50 -6.03
N THR A 306 12.14 14.27 -6.23
CA THR A 306 12.88 14.00 -7.50
C THR A 306 11.84 13.89 -8.61
N GLU A 307 11.25 15.02 -8.97
CA GLU A 307 10.25 15.09 -10.03
C GLU A 307 10.94 14.94 -11.36
N THR A 308 10.39 14.03 -12.15
CA THR A 308 10.65 13.99 -13.57
C THR A 308 9.35 14.34 -14.26
N GLU A 309 9.45 15.11 -15.32
CA GLU A 309 8.31 15.55 -16.11
C GLU A 309 8.42 14.93 -17.50
N GLU A 310 7.31 14.39 -17.99
CA GLU A 310 7.20 13.88 -19.35
C GLU A 310 5.99 14.49 -20.04
N THR A 311 6.21 15.11 -21.20
CA THR A 311 5.15 15.67 -22.02
C THR A 311 4.82 14.72 -23.17
N ILE A 312 3.55 14.35 -23.29
CA ILE A 312 3.04 13.45 -24.35
C ILE A 312 2.02 14.21 -25.18
N THR A 313 2.27 14.33 -26.48
CA THR A 313 1.33 14.94 -27.43
C THR A 313 0.35 13.90 -27.96
N LEU A 314 -0.94 14.11 -27.75
CA LEU A 314 -1.99 13.23 -28.26
C LEU A 314 -2.33 13.60 -29.73
N PRO A 315 -2.57 12.63 -30.61
CA PRO A 315 -3.03 12.90 -31.97
C PRO A 315 -4.45 13.50 -31.95
N PRO A 316 -4.88 14.17 -33.05
CA PRO A 316 -6.22 14.73 -33.15
C PRO A 316 -7.30 13.67 -32.92
N LEU A 317 -8.28 13.98 -32.07
CA LEU A 317 -9.44 13.13 -31.85
C LEU A 317 -10.44 13.31 -33.01
N SER A 318 -10.08 12.91 -34.23
CA SER A 318 -10.99 12.86 -35.38
C SER A 318 -11.98 11.72 -35.24
#